data_AF-A0A954E954-F1
#
_entry.id   AF-A0A954E954-F1
#
_cell.length_a   1.000
_cell.length_b   1.000
_cell.length_c   1.000
_cell.angle_alpha   90.00
_cell.angle_beta   90.00
_cell.angle_gamma   90.00
#
_symmetry.space_group_name_H-M   'P 1'
#
loop_
_entity.id
_entity.type
_entity.pdbx_description
1 polymer ?
#
loop_
_entity_poly.entity_id
_entity_poly.type
_entity_poly.pdbx_seq_one_letter_code
_entity_poly.pdbx_strand_id
1 'polypeptide(L)'
;EGLAICPLIGPEVLPLIGDMCRRYPKTRVVIDHFARIGADGQIRDEQLDSLCRLADHPHVHVKTSAFYALGKKQPPYNDLAPMIRRVRDAFGAGRLMWASDCPYQVGPGHNYADAVRLVREGLDFLSVEEKAAILHDTAERVFFT
;
A
#
# COMPACT_ATOMS: atom_id res chain seq x y z
N GLU A 1 14.16 19.35 3.92
CA GLU A 1 12.69 19.49 3.93
C GLU A 1 12.14 18.82 2.67
N GLY A 2 10.92 18.26 2.70
CA GLY A 2 10.31 17.57 1.54
C GLY A 2 10.65 16.08 1.37
N LEU A 3 11.53 15.51 2.20
CA LEU A 3 11.86 14.08 2.14
C LEU A 3 10.77 13.23 2.80
N ALA A 4 10.50 12.07 2.21
CA ALA A 4 9.62 11.06 2.77
C ALA A 4 10.43 9.95 3.45
N ILE A 5 9.96 9.47 4.59
CA ILE A 5 10.46 8.25 5.21
C ILE A 5 9.63 7.08 4.66
N CYS A 6 10.28 6.07 4.09
CA CYS A 6 9.63 4.86 3.58
C CYS A 6 10.02 3.66 4.45
N PRO A 7 9.32 3.37 5.55
CA PRO A 7 9.67 2.26 6.41
C PRO A 7 9.22 0.92 5.81
N LEU A 8 10.18 0.00 5.64
CA LEU A 8 9.93 -1.42 5.42
C LEU A 8 9.80 -2.13 6.77
N ILE A 9 8.57 -2.41 7.19
CA ILE A 9 8.24 -2.90 8.54
C ILE A 9 7.23 -4.05 8.49
N GLY A 10 7.04 -4.72 9.62
CA GLY A 10 5.89 -5.61 9.85
C GLY A 10 4.75 -4.88 10.57
N PRO A 11 3.55 -5.49 10.66
CA PRO A 11 2.38 -4.89 11.28
C PRO A 11 2.56 -4.59 12.77
N GLU A 12 3.43 -5.32 13.47
CA GLU A 12 3.74 -5.13 14.89
C GLU A 12 4.32 -3.76 15.22
N VAL A 13 4.90 -3.06 14.24
CA VAL A 13 5.53 -1.73 14.41
C VAL A 13 4.54 -0.59 14.13
N LEU A 14 3.37 -0.86 13.55
CA LEU A 14 2.40 0.18 13.16
C LEU A 14 1.97 1.10 14.31
N PRO A 15 1.73 0.63 15.56
CA PRO A 15 1.41 1.51 16.68
C PRO A 15 2.52 2.54 16.96
N LEU A 16 3.78 2.11 16.90
CA LEU A 16 4.95 2.98 17.09
C LEU A 16 5.06 4.02 15.96
N ILE A 17 4.75 3.64 14.71
CA ILE A 17 4.68 4.62 13.62
C ILE A 17 3.61 5.68 13.91
N GLY A 18 2.47 5.30 14.48
CA GLY A 18 1.43 6.23 14.92
C GLY A 18 1.93 7.20 16.00
N ASP A 19 2.68 6.71 17.00
CA ASP A 19 3.32 7.57 18.01
C ASP A 19 4.29 8.56 17.37
N MET A 20 5.10 8.10 16.42
CA MET A 20 6.04 8.95 15.70
C MET A 20 5.33 9.99 14.84
N CYS A 21 4.22 9.64 14.18
CA CYS A 21 3.39 10.58 13.42
C CYS A 21 2.73 11.63 14.32
N ARG A 22 2.31 11.27 15.55
CA ARG A 22 1.82 12.25 16.53
C ARG A 22 2.92 13.22 16.98
N ARG A 23 4.14 12.70 17.21
CA ARG A 23 5.28 13.52 17.65
C ARG A 23 5.83 14.41 16.53
N TYR A 24 5.78 13.94 15.29
CA TYR A 24 6.30 14.63 14.11
C TYR A 24 5.23 14.74 13.02
N PRO A 25 4.16 15.52 13.24
CA PRO A 25 2.97 15.50 12.39
C PRO A 25 3.20 16.01 10.97
N LYS A 26 4.29 16.73 10.71
CA LYS A 26 4.65 17.23 9.38
C LYS A 26 5.50 16.26 8.57
N THR A 27 5.97 15.17 9.17
CA THR A 27 6.82 14.18 8.48
C THR A 27 5.97 13.38 7.51
N ARG A 28 6.40 13.33 6.24
CA ARG A 28 5.80 12.48 5.23
C ARG A 28 6.27 11.04 5.43
N VAL A 29 5.33 10.12 5.58
CA VAL A 29 5.61 8.68 5.78
C VAL A 29 4.92 7.90 4.68
N VAL A 30 5.64 6.96 4.06
CA VAL A 30 5.11 6.09 3.01
C VAL A 30 5.32 4.64 3.44
N ILE A 31 4.29 4.01 3.99
CA ILE A 31 4.35 2.63 4.46
C ILE A 31 4.58 1.69 3.28
N ASP A 32 5.67 0.92 3.31
CA ASP A 32 5.97 -0.02 2.25
C ASP A 32 5.07 -1.27 2.34
N HIS A 33 4.53 -1.68 1.19
CA HIS A 33 3.91 -2.99 0.97
C HIS A 33 2.85 -3.38 2.01
N PHE A 34 1.96 -2.46 2.37
CA PHE A 34 0.95 -2.68 3.43
C PHE A 34 1.53 -3.11 4.78
N ALA A 35 2.75 -2.68 5.11
CA ALA A 35 3.51 -3.17 6.27
C ALA A 35 3.66 -4.70 6.30
N ARG A 36 3.73 -5.32 5.11
CA ARG A 36 3.86 -6.76 4.89
C ARG A 36 2.73 -7.60 5.53
N ILE A 37 1.55 -7.02 5.71
CA ILE A 37 0.36 -7.75 6.18
C ILE A 37 0.02 -8.85 5.17
N GLY A 38 -0.12 -10.09 5.66
CA GLY A 38 -0.34 -11.26 4.81
C GLY A 38 0.93 -11.91 4.26
N ALA A 39 2.13 -11.50 4.69
CA ALA A 39 3.38 -12.11 4.23
C ALA A 39 3.53 -13.59 4.62
N ASP A 40 2.85 -14.03 5.67
CA ASP A 40 2.73 -15.43 6.09
C ASP A 40 1.56 -16.17 5.43
N GLY A 41 0.87 -15.51 4.50
CA GLY A 41 -0.31 -16.03 3.81
C GLY A 41 -1.64 -15.75 4.52
N GLN A 42 -1.63 -15.08 5.67
CA GLN A 42 -2.84 -14.77 6.43
C GLN A 42 -3.02 -13.27 6.62
N ILE A 43 -4.12 -12.74 6.09
CA ILE A 43 -4.54 -11.35 6.29
C ILE A 43 -5.45 -11.32 7.52
N ARG A 44 -4.97 -10.68 8.59
CA ARG A 44 -5.68 -10.57 9.88
C ARG A 44 -6.31 -9.18 10.03
N ASP A 45 -7.53 -9.15 10.52
CA ASP A 45 -8.30 -7.91 10.67
C ASP A 45 -7.64 -6.94 11.64
N GLU A 46 -7.05 -7.41 12.74
CA GLU A 46 -6.43 -6.52 13.73
C GLU A 46 -5.21 -5.78 13.16
N GLN A 47 -4.48 -6.45 12.25
CA GLN A 47 -3.32 -5.86 11.57
C GLN A 47 -3.79 -4.80 10.56
N LEU A 48 -4.85 -5.09 9.80
CA LEU A 48 -5.46 -4.12 8.89
C LEU A 48 -6.04 -2.92 9.63
N ASP A 49 -6.69 -3.14 10.76
CA ASP A 49 -7.17 -2.04 11.62
C ASP A 49 -6.01 -1.16 12.08
N SER A 50 -4.90 -1.77 12.50
CA SER A 50 -3.72 -1.01 12.90
C SER A 50 -3.14 -0.17 11.77
N LEU A 51 -3.15 -0.68 10.53
CA LEU A 51 -2.71 0.08 9.36
C LEU A 51 -3.70 1.22 9.05
N CYS A 52 -5.00 0.92 9.05
CA CYS A 52 -6.05 1.88 8.73
C CYS A 52 -6.13 3.03 9.74
N ARG A 53 -5.82 2.81 11.03
CA ARG A 53 -5.72 3.89 12.03
C ARG A 53 -4.66 4.93 11.68
N LEU A 54 -3.63 4.58 10.92
CA LEU A 54 -2.64 5.58 10.47
C LEU A 54 -3.24 6.58 9.46
N ALA A 55 -4.43 6.32 8.92
CA ALA A 55 -5.15 7.27 8.08
C ALA A 55 -5.57 8.55 8.83
N ASP A 56 -5.60 8.53 10.17
CA ASP A 56 -5.80 9.72 11.01
C ASP A 56 -4.64 10.74 10.87
N HIS A 57 -3.50 10.30 10.32
CA HIS A 57 -2.35 11.14 10.04
C HIS A 57 -2.35 11.56 8.55
N PRO A 58 -2.54 12.85 8.23
CA PRO A 58 -2.76 13.31 6.86
C PRO A 58 -1.54 13.12 5.93
N HIS A 59 -0.34 13.01 6.50
CA HIS A 59 0.92 12.84 5.76
C HIS A 59 1.40 11.39 5.66
N VAL A 60 0.56 10.42 6.07
CA VAL A 60 0.84 8.99 5.89
C VAL A 60 0.22 8.50 4.59
N HIS A 61 1.03 7.79 3.80
CA HIS A 61 0.68 7.13 2.55
C HIS A 61 1.03 5.64 2.63
N VAL A 62 0.50 4.85 1.70
CA VAL A 62 0.79 3.41 1.63
C VAL A 62 1.16 3.03 0.19
N LYS A 63 2.20 2.21 0.03
CA LYS A 63 2.49 1.56 -1.25
C LYS A 63 1.59 0.34 -1.44
N THR A 64 0.77 0.39 -2.49
CA THR A 64 -0.06 -0.70 -2.99
C THR A 64 0.77 -1.58 -3.92
N SER A 65 1.59 -2.45 -3.34
CA SER A 65 2.65 -3.17 -4.06
C SER A 65 3.05 -4.50 -3.42
N ALA A 66 4.03 -5.19 -4.01
CA ALA A 66 4.58 -6.48 -3.58
C ALA A 66 3.53 -7.60 -3.47
N PHE A 67 2.61 -7.67 -4.43
CA PHE A 67 1.52 -8.65 -4.42
C PHE A 67 2.01 -10.10 -4.46
N TYR A 68 3.17 -10.36 -5.05
CA TYR A 68 3.85 -11.66 -5.03
C TYR A 68 4.21 -12.14 -3.62
N ALA A 69 4.29 -11.25 -2.63
CA ALA A 69 4.74 -11.56 -1.28
C ALA A 69 3.60 -11.71 -0.26
N LEU A 70 2.36 -11.36 -0.61
CA LEU A 70 1.24 -11.24 0.32
C LEU A 70 0.10 -12.21 -0.03
N GLY A 71 -0.69 -12.58 0.97
CA GLY A 71 -1.87 -13.44 0.79
C GLY A 71 -1.50 -14.79 0.16
N LYS A 72 -2.23 -15.19 -0.88
CA LYS A 72 -2.00 -16.44 -1.60
C LYS A 72 -0.73 -16.43 -2.45
N LYS A 73 -0.13 -15.25 -2.70
CA LYS A 73 1.10 -15.11 -3.51
C LYS A 73 0.95 -15.73 -4.89
N GLN A 74 -0.20 -15.55 -5.53
CA GLN A 74 -0.49 -16.13 -6.84
C GLN A 74 -1.18 -15.10 -7.74
N PRO A 75 -0.67 -14.86 -8.97
CA PRO A 75 -1.41 -14.09 -9.95
C PRO A 75 -2.80 -14.71 -10.20
N PRO A 76 -3.84 -13.90 -10.47
CA PRO A 76 -3.84 -12.44 -10.62
C PRO A 76 -3.94 -11.65 -9.30
N TYR A 77 -3.70 -12.28 -8.14
CA TYR A 77 -3.71 -11.67 -6.79
C TYR A 77 -5.07 -11.10 -6.33
N ASN A 78 -6.18 -11.62 -6.88
CA ASN A 78 -7.53 -11.17 -6.54
C ASN A 78 -7.88 -11.36 -5.06
N ASP A 79 -7.19 -12.26 -4.35
CA ASP A 79 -7.36 -12.46 -2.92
C ASP A 79 -6.97 -11.24 -2.08
N LEU A 80 -6.17 -10.32 -2.63
CA LEU A 80 -5.79 -9.07 -1.98
C LEU A 80 -6.86 -7.97 -2.13
N ALA A 81 -7.86 -8.14 -3.00
CA ALA A 81 -8.86 -7.10 -3.27
C ALA A 81 -9.61 -6.62 -2.01
N PRO A 82 -10.03 -7.48 -1.05
CA PRO A 82 -10.66 -7.03 0.19
C PRO A 82 -9.74 -6.17 1.07
N MET A 83 -8.46 -6.53 1.17
CA MET A 83 -7.46 -5.74 1.89
C MET A 83 -7.27 -4.38 1.23
N ILE A 84 -7.07 -4.36 -0.09
CA ILE A 84 -6.85 -3.11 -0.84
C ILE A 84 -8.08 -2.20 -0.72
N ARG A 85 -9.30 -2.75 -0.79
CA ARG A 85 -10.54 -2.00 -0.58
C ARG A 85 -10.58 -1.33 0.80
N ARG A 86 -10.29 -2.08 1.87
CA ARG A 86 -10.31 -1.53 3.23
C ARG A 86 -9.28 -0.42 3.43
N VAL A 87 -8.07 -0.59 2.90
CA VAL A 87 -7.03 0.44 2.97
C VAL A 87 -7.42 1.65 2.09
N ARG A 88 -8.01 1.44 0.92
CA ARG A 88 -8.56 2.52 0.08
C ARG A 88 -9.65 3.28 0.82
N ASP A 89 -10.59 2.60 1.46
CA ASP A 89 -11.71 3.24 2.16
C ASP A 89 -11.22 4.09 3.35
N ALA A 90 -10.13 3.67 4.03
CA ALA A 90 -9.53 4.43 5.13
C ALA A 90 -8.66 5.61 4.65
N PHE A 91 -7.77 5.38 3.67
CA PHE A 91 -6.80 6.37 3.24
C PHE A 91 -7.31 7.29 2.12
N GLY A 92 -8.25 6.80 1.30
CA GLY A 92 -8.55 7.36 0.00
C GLY A 92 -7.45 7.05 -1.03
N ALA A 93 -7.84 6.96 -2.31
CA ALA A 93 -6.90 6.65 -3.40
C ALA A 93 -5.76 7.68 -3.53
N GLY A 94 -5.99 8.94 -3.14
CA GLY A 94 -4.99 10.01 -3.13
C GLY A 94 -3.87 9.85 -2.09
N ARG A 95 -3.90 8.81 -1.25
CA ARG A 95 -2.82 8.44 -0.33
C ARG A 95 -2.28 7.02 -0.57
N LEU A 96 -2.69 6.40 -1.67
CA LEU A 96 -2.20 5.11 -2.14
C LEU A 96 -1.37 5.30 -3.40
N MET A 97 -0.29 4.53 -3.52
CA MET A 97 0.56 4.57 -4.70
C MET A 97 1.03 3.17 -5.08
N TRP A 98 0.88 2.81 -6.34
CA TRP A 98 1.34 1.55 -6.87
C TRP A 98 2.87 1.57 -7.02
N ALA A 99 3.50 0.44 -6.79
CA ALA A 99 4.90 0.22 -7.09
C ALA A 99 5.10 -1.23 -7.53
N SER A 100 6.08 -1.47 -8.39
CA SER A 100 6.35 -2.82 -8.88
C SER A 100 7.01 -3.71 -7.83
N ASP A 101 7.89 -3.15 -7.00
CA ASP A 101 8.84 -3.94 -6.18
C ASP A 101 9.74 -4.87 -7.03
N CYS A 102 10.13 -4.38 -8.21
CA CYS A 102 11.13 -5.00 -9.07
C CYS A 102 12.50 -5.07 -8.34
N PRO A 103 13.24 -6.19 -8.41
CA PRO A 103 13.05 -7.33 -9.32
C PRO A 103 12.17 -8.47 -8.80
N TYR A 104 11.70 -8.41 -7.56
CA TYR A 104 11.03 -9.55 -6.95
C TYR A 104 9.67 -9.88 -7.60
N GLN A 105 8.92 -8.85 -8.04
CA GLN A 105 7.64 -9.01 -8.74
C GLN A 105 7.75 -9.71 -10.11
N VAL A 106 8.96 -9.85 -10.66
CA VAL A 106 9.24 -10.58 -11.91
C VAL A 106 10.02 -11.89 -11.67
N GLY A 107 10.02 -12.38 -10.43
CA GLY A 107 10.56 -13.69 -10.10
C GLY A 107 9.72 -14.85 -10.65
N PRO A 108 10.17 -16.12 -10.50
CA PRO A 108 9.49 -17.29 -11.03
C PRO A 108 8.01 -17.36 -10.61
N GLY A 109 7.11 -17.54 -11.58
CA GLY A 109 5.66 -17.60 -11.34
C GLY A 109 4.96 -16.24 -11.23
N HIS A 110 5.69 -15.14 -11.30
CA HIS A 110 5.17 -13.77 -11.22
C HIS A 110 5.60 -12.93 -12.42
N ASN A 111 4.85 -11.87 -12.71
CA ASN A 111 5.22 -10.91 -13.73
C ASN A 111 4.65 -9.53 -13.42
N TYR A 112 5.20 -8.53 -14.11
CA TYR A 112 4.79 -7.12 -13.99
C TYR A 112 3.37 -6.87 -14.49
N ALA A 113 2.96 -7.56 -15.56
CA ALA A 113 1.67 -7.35 -16.22
C ALA A 113 0.50 -7.70 -15.30
N ASP A 114 0.56 -8.84 -14.60
CA ASP A 114 -0.48 -9.26 -13.66
C ASP A 114 -0.57 -8.33 -12.45
N ALA A 115 0.58 -7.84 -11.95
CA ALA A 115 0.59 -6.90 -10.84
C ALA A 115 -0.07 -5.56 -11.21
N VAL A 116 0.21 -5.02 -12.39
CA VAL A 116 -0.46 -3.79 -12.87
C VAL A 116 -1.93 -4.06 -13.21
N ARG A 117 -2.24 -5.23 -13.79
CA ARG A 117 -3.60 -5.63 -14.16
C ARG A 117 -4.52 -5.68 -12.96
N LEU A 118 -4.04 -6.14 -11.80
CA LEU A 118 -4.84 -6.11 -10.57
C LEU A 118 -5.45 -4.73 -10.33
N VAL A 119 -4.64 -3.66 -10.36
CA VAL A 119 -5.14 -2.30 -10.11
C VAL A 119 -5.94 -1.75 -11.30
N ARG A 120 -5.50 -2.00 -12.54
CA ARG A 120 -6.17 -1.47 -13.73
C ARG A 120 -7.55 -2.08 -13.96
N GLU A 121 -7.68 -3.38 -13.71
CA GLU A 121 -8.83 -4.18 -14.16
C GLU A 121 -9.43 -5.03 -13.03
N GLY A 122 -8.61 -5.56 -12.11
CA GLY A 122 -9.06 -6.51 -11.08
C GLY A 122 -9.77 -5.90 -9.87
N LEU A 123 -9.63 -4.58 -9.63
CA LEU A 123 -10.29 -3.87 -8.53
C LEU A 123 -11.50 -3.08 -9.07
N ASP A 124 -12.65 -3.75 -9.15
CA ASP A 124 -13.92 -3.23 -9.69
C ASP A 124 -14.49 -2.01 -8.95
N PHE A 125 -14.04 -1.79 -7.73
CA PHE A 125 -14.48 -0.73 -6.84
C PHE A 125 -13.71 0.58 -6.96
N LEU A 126 -12.66 0.59 -7.79
CA LEU A 126 -11.90 1.79 -8.09
C LEU A 126 -12.51 2.50 -9.30
N SER A 127 -12.81 3.79 -9.15
CA SER A 127 -13.13 4.65 -10.28
C SER A 127 -11.91 4.85 -11.21
N VAL A 128 -12.13 5.46 -12.38
CA VAL A 128 -11.05 5.80 -13.30
C VAL A 128 -10.05 6.76 -12.66
N GLU A 129 -10.55 7.73 -11.90
CA GLU A 129 -9.78 8.72 -11.17
C GLU A 129 -8.98 8.08 -10.02
N GLU A 130 -9.59 7.14 -9.29
CA GLU A 130 -8.89 6.41 -8.23
C GLU A 130 -7.77 5.53 -8.77
N LYS A 131 -7.98 4.90 -9.95
CA LYS A 131 -6.93 4.16 -10.65
C LYS A 131 -5.78 5.07 -11.06
N ALA A 132 -6.07 6.24 -11.61
CA ALA A 132 -5.05 7.23 -11.97
C ALA A 132 -4.27 7.71 -10.73
N ALA A 133 -4.98 8.02 -9.65
CA ALA A 133 -4.37 8.43 -8.39
C ALA A 133 -3.40 7.39 -7.82
N ILE A 134 -3.79 6.10 -7.85
CA ILE A 134 -2.96 5.00 -7.36
C ILE A 134 -1.79 4.73 -8.31
N LEU A 135 -2.00 4.73 -9.63
CA LEU A 135 -0.97 4.33 -10.60
C LEU A 135 0.04 5.44 -10.92
N HIS A 136 -0.29 6.70 -10.66
CA HIS A 136 0.52 7.85 -11.07
C HIS A 136 0.45 9.04 -10.09
N ASP A 137 -0.71 9.69 -9.95
CA ASP A 137 -0.77 11.07 -9.43
C ASP A 137 -0.32 11.21 -7.97
N THR A 138 -0.54 10.18 -7.15
CA THR A 138 -0.14 10.22 -5.75
C THR A 138 1.38 10.16 -5.59
N ALA A 139 2.07 9.33 -6.38
CA ALA A 139 3.53 9.24 -6.32
C ALA A 139 4.19 10.54 -6.82
N GLU A 140 3.64 11.14 -7.88
CA GLU A 140 4.10 12.44 -8.40
C GLU A 140 4.08 13.52 -7.32
N ARG A 141 2.93 13.74 -6.67
CA ARG A 141 2.76 14.72 -5.59
C ARG A 141 3.57 14.40 -4.32
N VAL A 142 3.89 13.13 -4.08
CA VAL A 142 4.60 12.73 -2.85
C VAL A 142 6.11 12.86 -2.98
N PHE A 143 6.68 12.61 -4.16
CA PHE A 143 8.14 12.56 -4.34
C PHE A 143 8.72 13.65 -5.23
N PHE A 144 7.90 14.31 -6.05
CA PHE A 144 8.38 15.24 -7.08
C PHE A 144 7.83 16.67 -6.93
N THR A 145 7.12 16.95 -5.83
CA THR A 145 6.69 18.30 -5.42
C THR A 145 7.08 18.57 -3.97
#